data_AF-A0A7J3YQP3-F1
#
_entry.id   AF-A0A7J3YQP3-F1
#
_cell.length_a   1.000
_cell.length_b   1.000
_cell.length_c   1.000
_cell.angle_alpha   90.00
_cell.angle_beta   90.00
_cell.angle_gamma   90.00
#
_symmetry.space_group_name_H-M   'P 1'
#
loop_
_entity.id
_entity.type
_entity.pdbx_description
1 polymer ?
#
loop_
_entity_poly.entity_id
_entity_poly.type
_entity_poly.pdbx_seq_one_letter_code
_entity_poly.pdbx_strand_id
1 'polypeptide(L)'
;MSPEAVTAIVWDYRGLDTLFETAVFFLAIIGALALMRGISLKTALNNSSNKVGDGGLSLICKTAARLLTPLIIAVSASIALHGHLTPGGGFQGGSAAAVAPLLVLVIFSVYFLLSKGVSEKPMLVLRTVGLVGIYLTALAAVLIGLFTGLNAYVFQNQPKPDAPAGLPAQISGALISGSLLFFNVFEYLAVAGGFTLVFILLSIPEEVVKSFMGGETHE
;
A
#
# COMPACT_ATOMS: atom_id res chain seq x y z
N MET A 1 14.99 4.47 -20.78
CA MET A 1 15.31 5.60 -19.88
C MET A 1 14.04 6.14 -19.27
N SER A 2 14.12 6.62 -18.03
CA SER A 2 13.05 7.36 -17.34
C SER A 2 13.40 8.84 -17.40
N PRO A 3 12.51 9.74 -17.87
CA PRO A 3 12.74 11.18 -17.80
C PRO A 3 12.70 11.69 -16.35
N GLU A 4 12.01 10.99 -15.45
CA GLU A 4 12.02 11.29 -14.02
C GLU A 4 13.27 10.65 -13.38
N ALA A 5 14.18 11.51 -12.91
CA ALA A 5 15.50 11.11 -12.44
C ALA A 5 15.49 10.56 -11.01
N VAL A 6 14.61 11.06 -10.14
CA VAL A 6 14.59 10.70 -8.72
C VAL A 6 14.18 9.23 -8.55
N THR A 7 13.06 8.83 -9.13
CA THR A 7 12.51 7.47 -9.20
C THR A 7 13.50 6.52 -9.85
N ALA A 8 14.19 6.96 -10.91
CA ALA A 8 15.23 6.15 -11.54
C ALA A 8 16.40 5.90 -10.59
N ILE A 9 16.88 6.92 -9.87
CA ILE A 9 17.98 6.78 -8.90
C ILE A 9 17.55 5.90 -7.71
N VAL A 10 16.38 6.19 -7.15
CA VAL A 10 15.85 5.54 -5.95
C VAL A 10 15.61 4.05 -6.17
N TRP A 11 15.19 3.61 -7.37
CA TRP A 11 15.01 2.18 -7.65
C TRP A 11 16.23 1.49 -8.27
N ASP A 12 16.95 2.11 -9.21
CA ASP A 12 18.03 1.43 -9.97
C ASP A 12 19.40 1.50 -9.26
N TYR A 13 19.65 2.54 -8.46
CA TYR A 13 20.91 2.71 -7.72
C TYR A 13 20.74 2.54 -6.21
N ARG A 14 19.61 3.00 -5.67
CA ARG A 14 19.31 2.96 -4.23
C ARG A 14 18.14 2.03 -3.90
N GLY A 15 17.86 1.05 -4.76
CA GLY A 15 16.70 0.16 -4.63
C GLY A 15 16.63 -0.58 -3.29
N LEU A 16 17.78 -0.90 -2.69
CA LEU A 16 17.85 -1.48 -1.35
C LEU A 16 17.34 -0.52 -0.26
N ASP A 17 17.66 0.78 -0.35
CA ASP A 17 17.19 1.78 0.61
C ASP A 17 15.65 1.85 0.58
N THR A 18 15.08 1.88 -0.64
CA THR A 18 13.61 1.92 -0.88
C THR A 18 12.92 0.63 -0.46
N LEU A 19 13.54 -0.53 -0.71
CA LEU A 19 13.03 -1.82 -0.22
C LEU A 19 12.96 -1.81 1.31
N PHE A 20 14.02 -1.36 1.98
CA PHE A 20 14.06 -1.32 3.43
C PHE A 20 13.12 -0.27 4.03
N GLU A 21 12.90 0.87 3.37
CA GLU A 21 11.86 1.82 3.74
C GLU A 21 10.48 1.13 3.77
N THR A 22 10.12 0.46 2.68
CA THR A 22 8.86 -0.28 2.60
C THR A 22 8.80 -1.44 3.60
N ALA A 23 9.93 -2.13 3.85
CA ALA A 23 10.00 -3.22 4.81
C ALA A 23 9.86 -2.74 6.26
N VAL A 24 10.43 -1.60 6.63
CA VAL A 24 10.26 -1.00 7.96
C VAL A 24 8.82 -0.57 8.16
N PHE A 25 8.21 0.06 7.16
CA PHE A 25 6.78 0.37 7.19
C PHE A 25 5.93 -0.91 7.33
N PHE A 26 6.28 -1.96 6.58
CA PHE A 26 5.65 -3.28 6.70
C PHE A 26 5.76 -3.78 8.15
N LEU A 27 6.95 -3.85 8.73
CA LEU A 27 7.16 -4.33 10.10
C LEU A 27 6.40 -3.50 11.13
N ALA A 28 6.33 -2.17 10.98
CA ALA A 28 5.55 -1.31 11.85
C ALA A 28 4.07 -1.69 11.89
N ILE A 29 3.46 -2.01 10.73
CA ILE A 29 2.06 -2.44 10.65
C ILE A 29 1.87 -3.82 11.28
N ILE A 30 2.80 -4.77 11.07
CA ILE A 30 2.73 -6.08 11.75
C ILE A 30 2.87 -5.91 13.26
N GLY A 31 3.75 -5.03 13.72
CA GLY A 31 3.89 -4.68 15.13
C GLY A 31 2.59 -4.15 15.71
N ALA A 32 1.95 -3.19 15.04
CA ALA A 32 0.65 -2.66 15.46
C ALA A 32 -0.44 -3.75 15.50
N LEU A 33 -0.51 -4.62 14.49
CA LEU A 33 -1.43 -5.76 14.46
C LEU A 33 -1.14 -6.78 15.56
N ALA A 34 0.13 -7.02 15.87
CA ALA A 34 0.54 -7.95 16.91
C ALA A 34 0.17 -7.43 18.30
N LEU A 35 0.29 -6.13 18.56
CA LEU A 35 -0.18 -5.48 19.79
C LEU A 35 -1.70 -5.58 19.95
N MET A 36 -2.43 -5.52 18.84
CA MET A 36 -3.89 -5.58 18.82
C MET A 36 -4.42 -7.02 18.68
N ARG A 37 -3.53 -8.02 18.72
CA ARG A 37 -3.89 -9.43 18.51
C ARG A 37 -4.81 -9.91 19.64
N GLY A 38 -5.92 -10.54 19.26
CA GLY A 38 -6.92 -11.04 20.22
C GLY A 38 -8.09 -10.09 20.44
N ILE A 39 -7.94 -8.81 20.07
CA ILE A 39 -9.08 -7.89 19.94
C ILE A 39 -9.84 -8.30 18.68
N SER A 40 -10.95 -9.00 18.85
CA SER A 40 -11.84 -9.30 17.73
C SER A 40 -12.47 -7.99 17.27
N LEU A 41 -11.93 -7.41 16.19
CA LEU A 41 -12.43 -6.18 15.58
C LEU A 41 -13.95 -6.24 15.37
N LYS A 42 -14.44 -7.40 14.94
CA LYS A 42 -15.86 -7.65 14.71
C LYS A 42 -16.68 -7.61 16.00
N THR A 43 -16.14 -8.10 17.11
CA THR A 43 -16.83 -8.13 18.42
C THR A 43 -16.75 -6.78 19.12
N ALA A 44 -15.60 -6.12 19.06
CA ALA A 44 -15.37 -4.75 19.52
C ALA A 44 -16.37 -3.79 18.88
N LEU A 45 -16.51 -3.89 17.56
CA LEU A 45 -17.42 -3.08 16.79
C LEU A 45 -18.89 -3.50 17.02
N ASN A 46 -19.24 -4.79 17.08
CA ASN A 46 -20.65 -5.16 17.36
C ASN A 46 -21.19 -4.60 18.69
N ASN A 47 -20.37 -4.59 19.74
CA ASN A 47 -20.74 -4.03 21.05
C ASN A 47 -20.89 -2.50 21.01
N SER A 48 -20.14 -1.80 20.15
CA SER A 48 -20.27 -0.36 19.93
C SER A 48 -21.44 0.01 19.02
N SER A 49 -21.82 -0.84 18.06
CA SER A 49 -22.96 -0.60 17.15
C SER A 49 -24.31 -0.54 17.87
N ASN A 50 -24.46 -1.23 19.00
CA ASN A 50 -25.66 -1.09 19.85
C ASN A 50 -25.70 0.24 20.63
N LYS A 51 -24.57 0.96 20.72
CA LYS A 51 -24.45 2.25 21.44
C LYS A 51 -24.40 3.46 20.51
N VAL A 52 -23.88 3.31 19.30
CA VAL A 52 -23.73 4.38 18.31
C VAL A 52 -24.80 4.16 17.24
N GLY A 53 -25.81 5.03 17.22
CA GLY A 53 -26.83 5.01 16.15
C GLY A 53 -26.18 5.11 14.76
N ASP A 54 -26.94 4.74 13.72
CA ASP A 54 -26.56 4.58 12.29
C ASP A 54 -25.98 5.83 11.57
N GLY A 55 -25.46 6.80 12.33
CA GLY A 55 -25.11 8.14 11.89
C GLY A 55 -23.66 8.26 11.46
N GLY A 56 -23.38 7.93 10.19
CA GLY A 56 -22.33 8.68 9.46
C GLY A 56 -22.67 10.18 9.43
N LEU A 57 -21.73 11.02 8.98
CA LEU A 57 -21.89 12.48 8.89
C LEU A 57 -23.08 12.91 8.01
N SER A 58 -23.32 14.23 7.96
CA SER A 58 -24.41 14.86 7.21
C SER A 58 -24.54 14.34 5.76
N LEU A 59 -25.74 14.45 5.20
CA LEU A 59 -26.02 14.05 3.81
C LEU A 59 -25.10 14.76 2.81
N ILE A 60 -24.75 16.02 3.07
CA ILE A 60 -23.81 16.80 2.25
C ILE A 60 -22.43 16.14 2.27
N CYS A 61 -21.91 15.79 3.44
CA CYS A 61 -20.63 15.09 3.58
C CYS A 61 -20.64 13.74 2.86
N LYS A 62 -21.70 12.94 3.01
CA LYS A 62 -21.84 11.64 2.34
C LYS A 62 -21.88 11.77 0.81
N THR A 63 -22.55 12.80 0.31
CA THR A 63 -22.64 13.08 -1.14
C THR A 63 -21.28 13.51 -1.69
N ALA A 64 -20.59 14.42 -1.00
CA ALA A 64 -19.23 14.83 -1.37
C ALA A 64 -18.25 13.65 -1.35
N ALA A 65 -18.28 12.81 -0.31
CA ALA A 65 -17.42 11.64 -0.19
C ALA A 65 -17.62 10.65 -1.34
N ARG A 66 -18.87 10.42 -1.78
CA ARG A 66 -19.19 9.53 -2.89
C ARG A 66 -18.58 10.00 -4.21
N LEU A 67 -18.48 11.32 -4.41
CA LEU A 67 -17.84 11.92 -5.58
C LEU A 67 -16.30 11.90 -5.46
N LEU A 68 -15.77 12.25 -4.29
CA LEU A 68 -14.33 12.41 -4.07
C LEU A 68 -13.59 11.07 -3.99
N THR A 69 -14.21 10.02 -3.44
CA THR A 69 -13.57 8.70 -3.28
C THR A 69 -13.01 8.14 -4.59
N PRO A 70 -13.79 7.99 -5.69
CA PRO A 70 -13.25 7.49 -6.94
C PRO A 70 -12.23 8.45 -7.56
N LEU A 71 -12.36 9.77 -7.36
CA LEU A 71 -11.41 10.76 -7.84
C LEU A 71 -10.05 10.61 -7.14
N ILE A 72 -10.04 10.44 -5.81
CA ILE A 72 -8.82 10.19 -5.03
C ILE A 72 -8.12 8.93 -5.53
N ILE A 73 -8.87 7.84 -5.73
CA ILE A 73 -8.30 6.59 -6.26
C ILE A 73 -7.70 6.81 -7.65
N ALA A 74 -8.42 7.46 -8.57
CA ALA A 74 -7.93 7.72 -9.93
C ALA A 74 -6.66 8.58 -9.93
N VAL A 75 -6.63 9.66 -9.15
CA VAL A 75 -5.45 10.53 -9.03
C VAL A 75 -4.28 9.78 -8.40
N SER A 76 -4.53 9.03 -7.33
CA SER A 76 -3.49 8.24 -6.65
C SER A 76 -2.87 7.18 -7.56
N ALA A 77 -3.68 6.50 -8.37
CA ALA A 77 -3.23 5.52 -9.34
C ALA A 77 -2.42 6.20 -10.46
N SER A 78 -2.84 7.39 -10.91
CA SER A 78 -2.07 8.17 -11.89
C SER A 78 -0.69 8.57 -11.36
N ILE A 79 -0.57 8.95 -10.09
CA ILE A 79 0.72 9.30 -9.45
C ILE A 79 1.67 8.10 -9.45
N ALA A 80 1.17 6.90 -9.16
CA ALA A 80 1.99 5.69 -9.17
C ALA A 80 2.36 5.23 -10.59
N LEU A 81 1.39 5.16 -11.49
CA LEU A 81 1.57 4.67 -12.86
C LEU A 81 2.47 5.58 -13.71
N HIS A 82 2.49 6.87 -13.43
CA HIS A 82 3.34 7.84 -14.14
C HIS A 82 4.57 8.27 -13.33
N GLY A 83 4.95 7.53 -12.28
CA GLY A 83 6.12 7.88 -11.47
C GLY A 83 7.44 7.91 -12.24
N HIS A 84 7.53 7.26 -13.41
CA HIS A 84 8.68 7.39 -14.32
C HIS A 84 8.64 8.63 -15.22
N LEU A 85 7.50 9.31 -15.32
CA LEU A 85 7.31 10.49 -16.17
C LEU A 85 7.22 11.79 -15.37
N THR A 86 6.55 11.74 -14.22
CA THR A 86 6.18 12.88 -13.40
C THR A 86 6.63 12.67 -11.96
N PRO A 87 6.89 13.75 -11.19
CA PRO A 87 7.19 13.63 -9.76
C PRO A 87 6.10 12.82 -9.04
N GLY A 88 6.51 11.82 -8.27
CA GLY A 88 5.59 10.85 -7.67
C GLY A 88 6.30 9.54 -7.34
N GLY A 89 5.59 8.43 -7.53
CA GLY A 89 6.08 7.10 -7.20
C GLY A 89 5.01 6.24 -6.54
N GLY A 90 5.37 4.99 -6.24
CA GLY A 90 4.48 4.03 -5.60
C GLY A 90 4.10 4.46 -4.19
N PHE A 91 5.07 4.90 -3.37
CA PHE A 91 4.83 5.26 -1.99
C PHE A 91 3.88 6.46 -1.85
N GLN A 92 4.12 7.54 -2.59
CA GLN A 92 3.28 8.74 -2.56
C GLN A 92 1.89 8.43 -3.11
N GLY A 93 1.82 7.67 -4.21
CA GLY A 93 0.55 7.20 -4.77
C GLY A 93 -0.23 6.34 -3.77
N GLY A 94 0.42 5.38 -3.11
CA GLY A 94 -0.22 4.48 -2.15
C GLY A 94 -0.70 5.23 -0.90
N SER A 95 0.08 6.20 -0.43
CA SER A 95 -0.30 7.10 0.67
C SER A 95 -1.54 7.93 0.30
N ALA A 96 -1.58 8.48 -0.91
CA ALA A 96 -2.74 9.20 -1.41
C ALA A 96 -3.97 8.29 -1.58
N ALA A 97 -3.77 7.04 -2.03
CA ALA A 97 -4.85 6.06 -2.17
C ALA A 97 -5.52 5.74 -0.84
N ALA A 98 -4.75 5.68 0.25
CA ALA A 98 -5.25 5.40 1.59
C ALA A 98 -6.16 6.53 2.15
N VAL A 99 -6.13 7.73 1.57
CA VAL A 99 -7.07 8.81 1.90
C VAL A 99 -8.51 8.44 1.54
N ALA A 100 -8.73 7.66 0.49
CA ALA A 100 -10.08 7.24 0.08
C ALA A 100 -10.78 6.36 1.14
N PRO A 101 -10.21 5.24 1.62
CA PRO A 101 -10.80 4.47 2.70
C PRO A 101 -10.85 5.24 4.02
N LEU A 102 -9.90 6.12 4.32
CA LEU A 102 -9.96 7.00 5.48
C LEU A 102 -11.17 7.96 5.42
N LEU A 103 -11.40 8.58 4.26
CA LEU A 103 -12.55 9.46 4.02
C LEU A 103 -13.86 8.72 4.23
N VAL A 104 -13.97 7.50 3.68
CA VAL A 104 -15.15 6.64 3.85
C VAL A 104 -15.33 6.22 5.31
N LEU A 105 -14.26 5.86 5.99
CA LEU A 105 -14.27 5.47 7.41
C LEU A 105 -14.82 6.60 8.28
N VAL A 106 -14.33 7.82 8.09
CA VAL A 106 -14.72 9.00 8.87
C VAL A 106 -16.16 9.42 8.57
N ILE A 107 -16.56 9.43 7.29
CA ILE A 107 -17.86 10.00 6.87
C ILE A 107 -19.01 9.01 7.02
N PHE A 108 -18.79 7.72 6.73
CA PHE A 108 -19.85 6.71 6.78
C PHE A 108 -19.78 5.91 8.07
N SER A 109 -18.64 5.27 8.31
CA SER A 109 -18.24 4.52 9.51
C SER A 109 -17.27 3.41 9.11
N VAL A 110 -16.57 2.86 10.10
CA VAL A 110 -15.81 1.61 9.95
C VAL A 110 -16.70 0.43 9.52
N TYR A 111 -17.94 0.32 10.00
CA TYR A 111 -18.86 -0.77 9.60
C TYR A 111 -19.18 -0.72 8.11
N PHE A 112 -19.47 0.48 7.59
CA PHE A 112 -19.72 0.66 6.17
C PHE A 112 -18.50 0.25 5.35
N LEU A 113 -17.30 0.65 5.75
CA LEU A 113 -16.06 0.29 5.07
C LEU A 113 -15.82 -1.23 5.07
N LEU A 114 -16.00 -1.89 6.23
CA LEU A 114 -15.90 -3.35 6.36
C LEU A 114 -16.95 -4.08 5.53
N SER A 115 -18.18 -3.56 5.45
CA SER A 115 -19.27 -4.14 4.65
C SER A 115 -18.99 -4.11 3.14
N LYS A 116 -18.11 -3.20 2.70
CA LYS A 116 -17.61 -3.11 1.32
C LYS A 116 -16.39 -3.99 1.05
N GLY A 117 -15.99 -4.86 1.99
CA GLY A 117 -14.90 -5.80 1.84
C GLY A 117 -13.51 -5.23 2.17
N VAL A 118 -13.41 -3.95 2.54
CA VAL A 118 -12.16 -3.34 2.99
C VAL A 118 -11.96 -3.68 4.46
N SER A 119 -11.34 -4.82 4.71
CA SER A 119 -11.12 -5.39 6.05
C SER A 119 -9.67 -5.84 6.22
N GLU A 120 -9.33 -6.36 7.41
CA GLU A 120 -7.96 -6.77 7.74
C GLU A 120 -7.37 -7.77 6.73
N LYS A 121 -8.09 -8.87 6.43
CA LYS A 121 -7.54 -9.94 5.58
C LYS A 121 -7.22 -9.45 4.16
N PRO A 122 -8.15 -8.79 3.42
CA PRO A 122 -7.85 -8.31 2.08
C PRO A 122 -6.73 -7.27 2.06
N MET A 123 -6.67 -6.36 3.05
CA MET A 123 -5.62 -5.34 3.10
C MET A 123 -4.25 -5.94 3.46
N LEU A 124 -4.21 -6.97 4.31
CA LEU A 124 -3.02 -7.77 4.58
C LEU A 124 -2.52 -8.49 3.33
N VAL A 125 -3.43 -9.09 2.56
CA VAL A 125 -3.10 -9.75 1.29
C VAL A 125 -2.58 -8.73 0.29
N LEU A 126 -3.29 -7.61 0.09
CA LEU A 126 -2.89 -6.53 -0.80
C LEU A 126 -1.46 -6.06 -0.51
N ARG A 127 -1.17 -5.84 0.78
CA ARG A 127 0.16 -5.42 1.22
C ARG A 127 1.24 -6.46 1.01
N THR A 128 0.92 -7.73 1.27
CA THR A 128 1.85 -8.85 1.08
C THR A 128 2.15 -9.07 -0.39
N VAL A 129 1.13 -9.00 -1.26
CA VAL A 129 1.28 -9.04 -2.72
C VAL A 129 2.16 -7.89 -3.21
N GLY A 130 1.97 -6.69 -2.68
CA GLY A 130 2.83 -5.54 -2.97
C GLY A 130 4.29 -5.82 -2.61
N LEU A 131 4.58 -6.20 -1.36
CA LEU A 131 5.97 -6.45 -0.95
C LEU A 131 6.62 -7.61 -1.72
N VAL A 132 5.91 -8.71 -1.95
CA VAL A 132 6.39 -9.83 -2.76
C VAL A 132 6.63 -9.39 -4.20
N GLY A 133 5.74 -8.57 -4.76
CA GLY A 133 5.90 -8.02 -6.09
C GLY A 133 7.15 -7.15 -6.25
N ILE A 134 7.48 -6.32 -5.25
CA ILE A 134 8.74 -5.57 -5.21
C ILE A 134 9.93 -6.54 -5.24
N TYR A 135 9.92 -7.56 -4.39
CA TYR A 135 11.00 -8.55 -4.32
C TYR A 135 11.19 -9.31 -5.65
N LEU A 136 10.09 -9.77 -6.26
CA LEU A 136 10.12 -10.45 -7.56
C LEU A 136 10.60 -9.52 -8.67
N THR A 137 10.19 -8.25 -8.65
CA THR A 137 10.64 -7.23 -9.61
C THR A 137 12.14 -6.98 -9.47
N ALA A 138 12.66 -6.91 -8.25
CA ALA A 138 14.09 -6.74 -7.98
C ALA A 138 14.94 -7.90 -8.51
N LEU A 139 14.39 -9.12 -8.55
CA LEU A 139 15.06 -10.31 -9.08
C LEU A 139 14.79 -10.54 -10.57
N ALA A 140 13.85 -9.84 -11.19
CA ALA A 140 13.41 -10.12 -12.55
C ALA A 140 14.56 -10.10 -13.57
N ALA A 141 15.43 -9.09 -13.49
CA ALA A 141 16.60 -8.99 -14.36
C ALA A 141 17.58 -10.17 -14.17
N VAL A 142 17.82 -10.58 -12.92
CA VAL A 142 18.67 -11.75 -12.58
C VAL A 142 18.08 -13.05 -13.08
N LEU A 143 16.75 -13.22 -12.97
CA LEU A 143 16.07 -14.38 -13.51
C LEU A 143 16.19 -14.44 -15.04
N ILE A 144 16.00 -13.30 -15.73
CA ILE A 144 16.22 -13.20 -17.18
C ILE A 144 17.67 -13.55 -17.53
N GLY A 145 18.64 -12.99 -16.78
CA GLY A 145 20.06 -13.28 -16.95
C GLY A 145 20.38 -14.77 -16.79
N LEU A 146 19.82 -15.42 -15.76
CA LEU A 146 19.99 -16.85 -15.52
C LEU A 146 19.48 -17.73 -16.67
N PHE A 147 18.31 -17.40 -17.23
CA PHE A 147 17.75 -18.16 -18.37
C PHE A 147 18.44 -17.89 -19.70
N THR A 148 19.07 -16.71 -19.85
CA THR A 148 19.73 -16.30 -21.10
C THR A 148 21.26 -16.48 -21.08
N GLY A 149 21.85 -16.79 -19.92
CA GLY A 149 23.30 -16.86 -19.73
C GLY A 149 23.97 -15.48 -19.69
N LEU A 150 23.20 -14.42 -19.47
CA LEU A 150 23.67 -13.03 -19.47
C LEU A 150 23.84 -12.50 -18.04
N ASN A 151 24.76 -11.55 -17.87
CA ASN A 151 24.94 -10.85 -16.60
C ASN A 151 23.76 -9.91 -16.32
N ALA A 152 23.34 -9.86 -15.06
CA ALA A 152 22.32 -8.94 -14.56
C ALA A 152 22.57 -8.63 -13.08
N TYR A 153 22.17 -7.44 -12.64
CA TYR A 153 22.20 -7.05 -11.23
C TYR A 153 20.81 -7.13 -10.58
N VAL A 154 20.79 -7.34 -9.27
CA VAL A 154 19.57 -7.16 -8.47
C VAL A 154 19.17 -5.69 -8.52
N PHE A 155 17.87 -5.39 -8.58
CA PHE A 155 17.31 -4.04 -8.78
C PHE A 155 17.61 -3.38 -10.13
N GLN A 156 18.21 -4.11 -11.07
CA GLN A 156 18.50 -3.54 -12.38
C GLN A 156 17.22 -3.15 -13.12
N ASN A 157 17.13 -1.86 -13.47
CA ASN A 157 15.97 -1.34 -14.18
C ASN A 157 16.00 -1.67 -15.69
N GLN A 158 17.12 -1.37 -16.33
CA GLN A 158 17.30 -1.50 -17.77
C GLN A 158 18.65 -2.17 -18.08
N PRO A 159 18.85 -2.74 -19.27
CA PRO A 159 20.14 -3.27 -19.72
C PRO A 159 21.28 -2.27 -19.55
N LYS A 160 22.41 -2.74 -19.01
CA LYS A 160 23.67 -1.98 -18.86
C LYS A 160 24.76 -2.60 -19.75
N PRO A 161 25.82 -1.87 -20.13
CA PRO A 161 26.86 -2.39 -21.03
C PRO A 161 27.52 -3.70 -20.56
N ASP A 162 27.68 -3.85 -19.24
CA ASP A 162 28.26 -5.01 -18.55
C ASP A 162 27.21 -6.03 -18.06
N ALA A 163 25.93 -5.67 -18.12
CA ALA A 163 24.79 -6.46 -17.66
C ALA A 163 23.60 -6.31 -18.61
N PRO A 164 23.60 -7.01 -19.77
CA PRO A 164 22.63 -6.77 -20.84
C PRO A 164 21.22 -7.33 -20.55
N ALA A 165 21.04 -8.18 -19.54
CA ALA A 165 19.72 -8.70 -19.17
C ALA A 165 18.90 -7.65 -18.39
N GLY A 166 17.73 -7.30 -18.89
CA GLY A 166 16.83 -6.33 -18.24
C GLY A 166 15.53 -6.13 -19.02
N LEU A 167 14.65 -5.28 -18.48
CA LEU A 167 13.38 -4.96 -19.12
C LEU A 167 13.53 -3.83 -20.15
N PRO A 168 12.77 -3.86 -21.26
CA PRO A 168 12.86 -2.84 -22.30
C PRO A 168 12.35 -1.49 -21.79
N ALA A 169 12.94 -0.40 -22.30
CA ALA A 169 12.49 0.95 -21.95
C ALA A 169 11.12 1.30 -22.56
N GLN A 170 10.78 0.71 -23.70
CA GLN A 170 9.54 0.96 -24.43
C GLN A 170 8.89 -0.35 -24.87
N ILE A 171 7.55 -0.38 -24.86
CA ILE A 171 6.75 -1.46 -25.44
C ILE A 171 5.78 -0.80 -26.42
N SER A 172 5.80 -1.24 -27.68
CA SER A 172 4.90 -0.75 -28.74
C SER A 172 4.86 0.78 -28.89
N GLY A 173 6.00 1.45 -28.72
CA GLY A 173 6.13 2.91 -28.78
C GLY A 173 5.74 3.66 -27.52
N ALA A 174 5.19 2.99 -26.51
CA ALA A 174 4.89 3.58 -25.20
C ALA A 174 6.10 3.44 -24.26
N LEU A 175 6.46 4.51 -23.56
CA LEU A 175 7.54 4.53 -22.58
C LEU A 175 7.08 3.90 -21.26
N ILE A 176 7.61 2.71 -20.95
CA ILE A 176 7.36 1.99 -19.69
C ILE A 176 8.52 2.12 -18.69
N SER A 177 9.67 2.59 -19.17
CA SER A 177 10.90 2.84 -18.40
C SER A 177 11.46 1.64 -17.63
N GLY A 178 11.25 0.41 -18.13
CA GLY A 178 11.86 -0.81 -17.61
C GLY A 178 11.08 -1.41 -16.44
N SER A 179 11.77 -1.72 -15.34
CA SER A 179 11.17 -2.30 -14.14
C SER A 179 10.47 -1.27 -13.22
N LEU A 180 10.72 0.03 -13.41
CA LEU A 180 10.19 1.11 -12.54
C LEU A 180 8.67 1.08 -12.40
N LEU A 181 7.95 0.81 -13.49
CA LEU A 181 6.49 0.73 -13.46
C LEU A 181 6.00 -0.34 -12.48
N PHE A 182 6.64 -1.51 -12.50
CA PHE A 182 6.28 -2.62 -11.61
C PHE A 182 6.60 -2.28 -10.16
N PHE A 183 7.77 -1.70 -9.90
CA PHE A 183 8.12 -1.25 -8.57
C PHE A 183 7.10 -0.25 -8.01
N ASN A 184 6.74 0.78 -8.79
CA ASN A 184 5.77 1.78 -8.38
C ASN A 184 4.38 1.16 -8.14
N VAL A 185 3.92 0.25 -8.99
CA VAL A 185 2.62 -0.43 -8.81
C VAL A 185 2.62 -1.29 -7.57
N PHE A 186 3.64 -2.11 -7.35
CA PHE A 186 3.69 -2.99 -6.19
C PHE A 186 3.87 -2.24 -4.87
N GLU A 187 4.68 -1.19 -4.86
CA GLU A 187 4.81 -0.29 -3.72
C GLU A 187 3.50 0.46 -3.43
N TYR A 188 2.79 0.92 -4.46
CA TYR A 188 1.46 1.50 -4.31
C TYR A 188 0.49 0.57 -3.58
N LEU A 189 0.43 -0.70 -3.96
CA LEU A 189 -0.42 -1.71 -3.30
C LEU A 189 0.03 -1.97 -1.86
N ALA A 190 1.34 -2.08 -1.64
CA ALA A 190 1.95 -2.27 -0.31
C ALA A 190 1.54 -1.16 0.66
N VAL A 191 1.72 0.08 0.22
CA VAL A 191 1.52 1.28 1.03
C VAL A 191 0.03 1.57 1.24
N ALA A 192 -0.80 1.47 0.20
CA ALA A 192 -2.24 1.67 0.30
C ALA A 192 -2.90 0.67 1.27
N GLY A 193 -2.55 -0.62 1.16
CA GLY A 193 -3.03 -1.65 2.07
C GLY A 193 -2.54 -1.44 3.51
N GLY A 194 -1.28 -1.03 3.68
CA GLY A 194 -0.68 -0.76 4.99
C GLY A 194 -1.37 0.36 5.74
N PHE A 195 -1.54 1.53 5.12
CA PHE A 195 -2.23 2.66 5.78
C PHE A 195 -3.70 2.36 6.03
N THR A 196 -4.38 1.69 5.10
CA THR A 196 -5.79 1.30 5.30
C THR A 196 -5.95 0.40 6.53
N LEU A 197 -5.03 -0.55 6.76
CA LEU A 197 -5.00 -1.36 7.98
C LEU A 197 -4.84 -0.50 9.23
N VAL A 198 -3.90 0.44 9.22
CA VAL A 198 -3.69 1.36 10.36
C VAL A 198 -4.94 2.13 10.68
N PHE A 199 -5.62 2.70 9.68
CA PHE A 199 -6.85 3.45 9.90
C PHE A 199 -7.97 2.58 10.47
N ILE A 200 -8.09 1.33 10.01
CA ILE A 200 -9.04 0.37 10.59
C ILE A 200 -8.68 0.08 12.06
N LEU A 201 -7.41 -0.15 12.38
CA LEU A 201 -6.97 -0.42 13.76
C LEU A 201 -7.18 0.78 14.68
N LEU A 202 -6.84 1.98 14.23
CA LEU A 202 -7.03 3.21 15.01
C LEU A 202 -8.50 3.57 15.19
N SER A 203 -9.42 3.00 14.39
CA SER A 203 -10.85 3.20 14.57
C SER A 203 -11.46 2.39 15.72
N ILE A 204 -10.70 1.46 16.31
CA ILE A 204 -11.15 0.67 17.45
C ILE A 204 -11.23 1.60 18.69
N PRO A 205 -12.37 1.62 19.40
CA PRO A 205 -12.49 2.44 20.60
C PRO A 205 -11.48 2.07 21.69
N GLU A 206 -10.87 3.07 22.32
CA GLU A 206 -9.88 2.89 23.37
C GLU A 206 -10.41 2.08 24.57
N GLU A 207 -11.71 2.21 24.91
CA GLU A 207 -12.36 1.44 25.97
C GLU A 207 -12.25 -0.08 25.74
N VAL A 208 -12.37 -0.52 24.48
CA VAL A 208 -12.27 -1.94 24.12
C VAL A 208 -10.82 -2.41 24.18
N VAL A 209 -9.88 -1.53 23.84
CA VAL A 209 -8.44 -1.84 23.98
C VAL A 209 -8.08 -1.96 25.46
N LYS A 210 -8.53 -1.02 26.30
CA LYS A 210 -8.29 -1.01 27.74
C LYS A 210 -8.90 -2.22 28.45
N SER A 211 -10.10 -2.67 28.07
CA SER A 211 -10.70 -3.86 28.69
C SER A 211 -9.92 -5.15 28.39
N PHE A 212 -9.15 -5.17 27.30
CA PHE A 212 -8.28 -6.30 26.94
C PHE A 212 -6.88 -6.19 27.57
N MET A 213 -6.38 -4.96 27.76
CA MET A 213 -5.08 -4.68 28.38
C MET A 213 -5.14 -4.64 29.92
N GLY A 214 -6.31 -4.38 30.49
CA GLY A 214 -6.58 -4.53 31.92
C GLY A 214 -6.53 -6.01 32.26
N GLY A 215 -5.34 -6.48 32.62
CA GLY A 215 -5.10 -7.86 33.06
C GLY A 215 -6.07 -8.26 34.17
N GLU A 216 -6.22 -9.58 34.31
CA GLU A 216 -6.94 -10.22 35.41
C GLU A 216 -6.68 -9.45 36.70
N THR A 217 -7.73 -8.85 37.27
CA THR A 217 -7.70 -8.46 38.67
C THR A 217 -7.45 -9.74 39.45
N HIS A 218 -6.19 -9.98 39.80
CA HIS A 218 -5.82 -11.01 40.76
C HIS A 218 -6.40 -10.58 42.12
N GLU A 219 -7.65 -10.99 42.35
CA GLU A 219 -8.20 -11.21 43.70
C GLU A 219 -7.64 -12.53 44.27
#